data_AF-A0A2E6K5Z2-F1
#
_entry.id   AF-A0A2E6K5Z2-F1
#
_cell.length_a   1.000
_cell.length_b   1.000
_cell.length_c   1.000
_cell.angle_alpha   90.00
_cell.angle_beta   90.00
_cell.angle_gamma   90.00
#
_symmetry.space_group_name_H-M   'P 1'
#
loop_
_entity.id
_entity.type
_entity.pdbx_description
1 polymer ?
#
loop_
_entity_poly.entity_id
_entity_poly.type
_entity_poly.pdbx_seq_one_letter_code
_entity_poly.pdbx_strand_id
1 'polypeptide(L)' 'MTDDVQKVVDGLTEAQRRALCNAQDMMSGHGGYPFLTVEFIPGECWPEGVAQFLTLTRDRLTPLGIAARNLIAGDAE' A
#
# COMPACT_ATOMS: atom_id res chain seq x y z
N MET A 1 -10.62 -12.03 7.50
CA MET A 1 -9.72 -10.87 7.68
C MET A 1 -8.28 -11.23 7.37
N THR A 2 -7.60 -12.12 8.12
CA THR A 2 -6.22 -12.52 7.78
C THR A 2 -6.14 -13.29 6.44
N ASP A 3 -7.11 -14.16 6.16
CA ASP A 3 -7.20 -14.92 4.89
C ASP A 3 -7.40 -14.02 3.66
N ASP A 4 -8.15 -12.92 3.80
CA ASP A 4 -8.38 -11.93 2.75
C ASP A 4 -7.12 -11.11 2.44
N VAL A 5 -6.35 -10.74 3.47
CA VAL A 5 -5.09 -10.01 3.30
C VAL A 5 -4.04 -10.90 2.64
N GLN A 6 -3.97 -12.18 3.01
CA GLN A 6 -3.04 -13.14 2.39
C GLN A 6 -3.31 -13.27 0.89
N LYS A 7 -4.57 -13.45 0.49
CA LYS A 7 -4.98 -13.52 -0.93
C LYS A 7 -4.58 -12.27 -1.71
N VAL A 8 -4.75 -11.10 -1.12
CA VAL A 8 -4.31 -9.83 -1.71
C VAL A 8 -2.80 -9.85 -1.90
N VAL A 9 -2.04 -10.19 -0.86
CA VAL A 9 -0.57 -10.23 -0.91
C VAL A 9 -0.10 -11.21 -1.98
N ASP A 10 -0.67 -12.41 -2.06
CA ASP A 10 -0.33 -13.42 -3.06
C ASP A 10 -0.58 -12.94 -4.50
N GLY A 11 -1.57 -12.06 -4.71
CA GLY A 11 -1.86 -11.45 -6.01
C GLY A 11 -0.98 -10.25 -6.37
N LEU A 12 -0.12 -9.76 -5.48
CA LEU A 12 0.74 -8.60 -5.75
C LEU A 12 1.94 -8.96 -6.61
N THR A 13 2.25 -8.08 -7.55
CA THR A 13 3.52 -8.12 -8.30
C THR A 13 4.71 -7.79 -7.40
N GLU A 14 5.92 -8.13 -7.85
CA GLU A 14 7.15 -7.77 -7.13
C GLU A 14 7.31 -6.25 -6.99
N ALA A 15 6.94 -5.49 -8.02
CA ALA A 15 6.97 -4.03 -7.99
C ALA A 15 6.02 -3.47 -6.91
N GLN A 16 4.80 -3.99 -6.82
CA GLN A 16 3.82 -3.61 -5.80
C GLN A 16 4.26 -3.96 -4.39
N ARG A 17 4.82 -5.17 -4.20
CA ARG A 17 5.39 -5.59 -2.91
C ARG A 17 6.53 -4.66 -2.50
N ARG A 18 7.44 -4.34 -3.42
CA ARG A 18 8.52 -3.38 -3.17
C ARG A 18 7.99 -1.99 -2.82
N ALA A 19 6.98 -1.51 -3.53
CA ALA A 19 6.36 -0.22 -3.23
C ALA A 19 5.71 -0.19 -1.84
N LEU A 20 5.04 -1.27 -1.42
CA LEU A 20 4.49 -1.39 -0.05
C LEU A 20 5.58 -1.38 1.02
N CYS A 21 6.68 -2.11 0.80
CA CYS A 21 7.81 -2.13 1.74
C CYS A 21 8.48 -0.75 1.87
N ASN A 22 8.47 0.04 0.79
CA ASN A 22 9.04 1.39 0.76
C ASN A 22 7.99 2.49 0.95
N ALA A 23 6.82 2.16 1.52
CA ALA A 23 5.77 3.13 1.80
C ALA A 23 6.28 4.26 2.72
N GLN A 24 5.91 5.49 2.42
CA GLN A 24 6.34 6.69 3.14
C GLN A 24 5.21 7.29 3.96
N ASP A 25 5.51 7.62 5.21
CA ASP A 25 4.62 8.40 6.06
C ASP A 25 4.46 9.83 5.54
N MET A 26 3.23 10.30 5.50
CA MET A 26 2.87 11.66 5.12
C MET A 26 1.83 12.21 6.09
N MET A 27 1.78 13.55 6.17
CA MET A 27 0.82 14.27 6.99
C MET A 27 -0.11 15.08 6.09
N SER A 28 -1.42 15.03 6.36
CA SER A 28 -2.39 15.86 5.64
C SER A 28 -2.22 17.34 6.03
N GLY A 29 -2.06 18.20 5.03
CA GLY A 29 -2.01 19.66 5.23
C GLY A 29 -3.34 20.25 5.74
N HIS A 30 -4.47 19.56 5.53
CA HIS A 30 -5.76 19.89 6.13
C HIS A 30 -6.05 18.90 7.27
N GLY A 31 -5.91 19.37 8.52
CA GLY A 31 -6.31 18.62 9.72
C GLY A 31 -5.25 17.69 10.33
N GLY A 32 -4.08 17.53 9.72
CA GLY A 32 -2.92 16.90 10.38
C GLY A 32 -3.01 15.40 10.63
N TYR A 33 -3.81 14.66 9.85
CA TYR A 33 -3.89 13.21 10.01
C TYR A 33 -2.75 12.50 9.27
N PRO A 34 -2.07 11.52 9.88
CA PRO A 34 -1.04 10.72 9.22
C PRO A 34 -1.66 9.72 8.23
N PHE A 35 -0.94 9.45 7.14
CA PHE A 35 -1.26 8.37 6.20
C PHE A 35 0.01 7.87 5.50
N LEU A 36 -0.05 6.62 5.01
CA LEU A 36 1.02 6.04 4.22
C LEU A 36 0.77 6.23 2.74
N THR A 37 1.85 6.51 2.01
CA THR A 37 1.85 6.58 0.54
C THR A 37 2.82 5.60 -0.06
N VAL A 38 2.51 5.15 -1.26
CA VAL A 38 3.36 4.29 -2.08
C VAL A 38 3.64 4.99 -3.40
N GLU A 39 4.78 4.65 -4.02
CA GLU A 39 5.11 5.14 -5.35
C GLU A 39 4.10 4.62 -6.37
N PHE A 40 3.67 5.47 -7.29
CA PHE A 40 2.86 5.08 -8.42
C PHE A 40 3.67 4.16 -9.35
N ILE A 41 3.07 3.03 -9.76
CA ILE A 41 3.72 2.05 -10.65
C ILE A 41 3.06 2.14 -12.04
N PRO A 42 3.73 2.75 -13.05
CA PRO A 42 3.14 2.94 -14.37
C PRO A 42 2.79 1.61 -15.04
N GLY A 43 1.57 1.51 -15.55
CA GLY A 43 1.08 0.30 -16.24
C GLY A 43 0.59 -0.81 -15.31
N GLU A 44 0.67 -0.62 -13.99
CA GLU A 44 0.12 -1.55 -13.01
C GLU A 44 -1.04 -0.90 -12.24
N CYS A 45 -2.09 -1.69 -12.02
CA CYS A 45 -3.20 -1.29 -11.16
C CYS A 45 -3.07 -2.00 -9.81
N TRP A 46 -3.24 -1.25 -8.73
CA TRP A 46 -3.38 -1.84 -7.41
C TRP A 46 -4.60 -2.79 -7.38
N PRO A 47 -4.53 -3.92 -6.65
CA PRO A 47 -5.72 -4.71 -6.38
C PRO A 47 -6.78 -3.86 -5.69
N GLU A 48 -8.04 -4.25 -5.86
CA GLU A 48 -9.17 -3.48 -5.36
C GLU A 48 -9.02 -3.17 -3.87
N GLY A 49 -9.15 -1.90 -3.53
CA GLY A 49 -9.11 -1.44 -2.15
C GLY A 49 -7.73 -1.49 -1.51
N VAL A 50 -6.62 -1.77 -2.19
CA VAL A 50 -5.26 -1.74 -1.61
C VAL A 50 -4.73 -0.31 -1.48
N ALA A 51 -4.82 0.46 -2.56
CA ALA A 51 -4.41 1.85 -2.59
C ALA A 51 -5.43 2.70 -3.36
N GLN A 52 -5.43 3.99 -3.07
CA GLN A 52 -6.27 4.98 -3.73
C GLN A 52 -5.39 6.06 -4.35
N PHE A 53 -5.74 6.49 -5.55
CA PHE A 53 -5.04 7.57 -6.24
C PHE A 53 -4.97 8.81 -5.35
N LEU A 54 -3.76 9.31 -5.14
CA LEU A 54 -3.52 10.55 -4.40
C LEU A 54 -2.98 11.63 -5.35
N THR A 55 -1.95 11.28 -6.13
CA THR A 55 -1.31 12.17 -7.11
C THR A 55 -0.78 11.36 -8.29
N LEU A 56 -0.29 12.04 -9.34
CA LEU A 56 0.33 11.39 -10.50
C LEU A 56 1.60 10.58 -10.19
N THR A 57 2.18 10.71 -8.99
CA THR A 57 3.42 10.04 -8.59
C THR A 57 3.27 9.17 -7.34
N ARG A 58 2.14 9.26 -6.64
CA ARG A 58 1.92 8.57 -5.36
C ARG A 58 0.47 8.17 -5.20
N ASP A 59 0.26 7.00 -4.61
CA ASP A 59 -1.03 6.52 -4.14
C ASP A 59 -1.04 6.47 -2.61
N ARG A 60 -2.22 6.62 -2.01
CA ARG A 60 -2.43 6.49 -0.57
C ARG A 60 -2.85 5.07 -0.23
N LEU A 61 -2.22 4.46 0.78
CA LEU A 61 -2.65 3.17 1.28
C LEU A 61 -3.98 3.28 2.03
N THR A 62 -4.86 2.33 1.74
CA THR A 62 -6.08 2.11 2.50
C THR A 62 -5.77 1.26 3.74
N PRO A 63 -6.74 1.01 4.65
CA PRO A 63 -6.56 0.04 5.71
C PRO A 63 -6.15 -1.36 5.23
N LEU A 64 -6.66 -1.80 4.07
CA LEU A 64 -6.28 -3.09 3.48
C LEU A 64 -4.83 -3.08 2.98
N GLY A 65 -4.39 -2.00 2.32
CA GLY A 65 -2.99 -1.86 1.89
C GLY A 65 -2.02 -1.78 3.06
N ILE A 66 -2.40 -1.15 4.16
CA ILE A 66 -1.61 -1.12 5.40
C ILE A 66 -1.50 -2.53 5.99
N ALA A 67 -2.60 -3.29 6.03
CA ALA A 67 -2.58 -4.68 6.51
C ALA A 67 -1.69 -5.57 5.63
N ALA A 68 -1.77 -5.42 4.30
CA ALA A 68 -0.92 -6.13 3.35
C ALA A 68 0.57 -5.79 3.54
N ARG A 69 0.91 -4.51 3.69
CA ARG A 69 2.28 -4.07 4.03
C ARG A 69 2.78 -4.73 5.30
N ASN A 70 1.97 -4.71 6.37
CA ASN A 70 2.38 -5.25 7.67
C ASN A 70 2.57 -6.76 7.61
N LEU A 71 1.74 -7.47 6.84
CA LEU A 71 1.92 -8.91 6.60
C LEU A 71 3.25 -9.19 5.88
N ILE A 72 3.55 -8.45 4.80
CA ILE A 72 4.82 -8.60 4.06
C ILE A 72 6.04 -8.26 4.94
N ALA A 73 5.94 -7.22 5.77
CA ALA A 73 7.02 -6.81 6.66
C ALA A 73 7.25 -7.81 7.79
N GLY A 74 6.19 -8.46 8.30
CA GLY A 74 6.28 -9.50 9.32
C GLY A 74 6.85 -10.83 8.81
N ASP A 75 6.77 -11.10 7.50
CA ASP A 75 7.46 -12.23 6.83
C ASP A 75 8.99 -12.00 6.73
N ALA A 76 9.47 -10.77 6.95
CA ALA A 76 10.88 -10.41 6.84
C ALA A 76 11.66 -10.49 8.18
N GLU A 77 11.03 -11.00 9.25
CA GLU A 77 11.64 -11.24 10.57
C GLU A 77 11.94 -12.73 10.84
#